data_AF-A0A926L0Y8-F1
#
_entry.id   AF-A0A926L0Y8-F1
#
_cell.length_a   1.000
_cell.length_b   1.000
_cell.length_c   1.000
_cell.angle_alpha   90.00
_cell.angle_beta   90.00
_cell.angle_gamma   90.00
#
_symmetry.space_group_name_H-M   'P 1'
#
loop_
_entity.id
_entity.type
_entity.pdbx_description
1 polymer ?
#
loop_
_entity_poly.entity_id
_entity_poly.type
_entity_poly.pdbx_seq_one_letter_code
_entity_poly.pdbx_strand_id
1 'polypeptide(L)'
;APGGETPLSGDFNGDGKDDVVTFAHGPEADVYVSLSNGDGFGPATVWHDFFAQRHETPAVGDVNGDGKDDIVTFTHDADAKVYVALSTGSGFGPAAVW
;
A
#
# COMPACT_ATOMS: atom_id res chain seq x y z
N ALA A 1 4.85 -9.41 10.55
CA ALA A 1 4.31 -10.67 9.99
C ALA A 1 5.38 -11.76 10.00
N PRO A 2 5.03 -13.05 10.09
CA PRO A 2 6.01 -14.10 9.91
C PRO A 2 6.56 -14.04 8.47
N GLY A 3 7.84 -13.66 8.31
CA GLY A 3 8.57 -13.92 7.05
C GLY A 3 8.86 -12.73 6.12
N GLY A 4 8.74 -11.47 6.56
CA GLY A 4 9.15 -10.32 5.75
C GLY A 4 7.98 -9.62 5.06
N GLU A 5 6.96 -9.23 5.84
CA GLU A 5 5.89 -8.35 5.37
C GLU A 5 5.77 -7.16 6.31
N THR A 6 5.41 -6.00 5.76
CA THR A 6 5.14 -4.77 6.51
C THR A 6 3.65 -4.48 6.46
N PRO A 7 2.90 -4.60 7.58
CA PRO A 7 1.53 -4.13 7.66
C PRO A 7 1.49 -2.62 7.98
N LEU A 8 0.58 -1.89 7.35
CA LEU A 8 0.24 -0.49 7.64
C LEU A 8 -1.29 -0.32 7.64
N SER A 9 -1.78 0.82 8.12
CA SER A 9 -3.21 1.17 8.15
C SER A 9 -3.45 2.53 7.50
N GLY A 10 -4.61 2.68 6.85
CA GLY A 10 -5.04 3.90 6.19
C GLY A 10 -6.43 3.74 5.56
N ASP A 11 -7.12 4.84 5.23
CA ASP A 11 -8.43 4.80 4.57
C ASP A 11 -8.25 4.66 3.05
N PHE A 12 -8.05 3.43 2.56
CA PHE A 12 -7.73 3.20 1.15
C PHE A 12 -8.98 3.25 0.26
N ASN A 13 -10.17 3.03 0.81
CA ASN A 13 -11.42 3.04 0.06
C ASN A 13 -12.19 4.38 0.13
N GLY A 14 -11.80 5.29 1.02
CA GLY A 14 -12.41 6.62 1.20
C GLY A 14 -13.73 6.59 1.96
N ASP A 15 -13.96 5.57 2.80
CA ASP A 15 -15.20 5.40 3.55
C ASP A 15 -15.17 6.01 4.96
N GLY A 16 -14.04 6.63 5.33
CA GLY A 16 -13.78 7.26 6.61
C GLY A 16 -13.32 6.29 7.71
N LYS A 17 -12.89 5.07 7.36
CA LYS A 17 -12.35 4.08 8.30
C LYS A 17 -11.00 3.58 7.81
N ASP A 18 -10.06 3.44 8.74
CA ASP A 18 -8.78 2.81 8.44
C ASP A 18 -9.00 1.32 8.09
N ASP A 19 -8.48 0.96 6.92
CA ASP A 19 -8.28 -0.38 6.42
C ASP A 19 -6.88 -0.88 6.81
N VAL A 20 -6.55 -2.13 6.46
CA VAL A 20 -5.20 -2.68 6.62
C VAL A 20 -4.60 -3.03 5.26
N VAL A 21 -3.38 -2.58 5.03
CA VAL A 21 -2.54 -2.98 3.89
C VAL A 21 -1.35 -3.79 4.40
N THR A 22 -0.91 -4.79 3.65
CA THR A 22 0.30 -5.55 3.91
C THR A 22 1.15 -5.62 2.66
N PHE A 23 2.40 -5.15 2.77
CA PHE A 23 3.41 -5.21 1.73
C PHE A 23 4.23 -6.49 1.92
N ALA A 24 4.10 -7.45 1.01
CA ALA A 24 4.97 -8.62 0.99
C ALA A 24 6.34 -8.22 0.41
N HIS A 25 7.45 -8.63 1.04
CA HIS A 25 8.80 -8.35 0.52
C HIS A 25 9.37 -9.49 -0.35
N GLY A 26 8.51 -10.41 -0.79
CA GLY A 26 8.85 -11.55 -1.65
C GLY A 26 9.19 -11.14 -3.11
N PRO A 27 9.49 -12.11 -3.99
CA PRO A 27 9.78 -11.86 -5.40
C PRO A 27 8.68 -11.09 -6.13
N GLU A 28 7.43 -11.44 -5.83
CA GLU A 28 6.22 -10.82 -6.40
C GLU A 28 5.95 -9.45 -5.77
N ALA A 29 6.33 -9.27 -4.51
CA ALA A 29 6.09 -8.07 -3.70
C ALA A 29 4.67 -7.50 -3.81
N ASP A 30 3.69 -8.40 -3.72
CA ASP A 30 2.28 -8.05 -3.75
C ASP A 30 1.88 -7.18 -2.55
N VAL A 31 0.95 -6.26 -2.79
CA VAL A 31 0.31 -5.42 -1.79
C VAL A 31 -1.11 -5.90 -1.59
N TYR A 32 -1.37 -6.45 -0.42
CA TYR A 32 -2.68 -6.96 -0.02
C TYR A 32 -3.42 -5.91 0.79
N VAL A 33 -4.69 -5.67 0.49
CA VAL A 33 -5.58 -4.82 1.29
C VAL A 33 -6.75 -5.63 1.81
N SER A 34 -7.05 -5.44 3.09
CA SER A 34 -8.19 -5.98 3.80
C SER A 34 -9.03 -4.81 4.29
N LEU A 35 -10.22 -4.66 3.69
CA LEU A 35 -11.10 -3.54 3.97
C LEU A 35 -11.80 -3.70 5.31
N SER A 36 -11.83 -2.62 6.09
CA SER A 36 -12.57 -2.52 7.34
C SER A 36 -14.03 -2.19 7.06
N ASN A 37 -14.94 -2.74 7.88
CA ASN A 37 -16.33 -2.29 7.91
C ASN A 37 -16.69 -1.61 9.25
N GLY A 38 -15.70 -1.39 10.13
CA GLY A 38 -15.87 -0.84 11.48
C GLY A 38 -16.11 -1.89 12.58
N ASP A 39 -16.58 -3.08 12.23
CA ASP A 39 -16.79 -4.20 13.16
C ASP A 39 -15.79 -5.35 12.93
N GLY A 40 -15.07 -5.31 11.81
CA GLY A 40 -14.06 -6.29 11.41
C GLY A 40 -13.52 -6.02 10.01
N PHE A 41 -12.82 -7.03 9.48
CA PHE A 41 -12.11 -6.94 8.21
C PHE A 41 -12.61 -7.99 7.21
N GLY A 42 -12.74 -7.57 5.95
CA GLY A 42 -13.00 -8.47 4.82
C GLY A 42 -11.78 -9.33 4.47
N PRO A 43 -11.91 -10.29 3.53
CA PRO A 43 -10.77 -11.04 3.05
C PRO A 43 -9.72 -10.10 2.44
N ALA A 44 -8.44 -10.38 2.69
CA ALA A 44 -7.35 -9.65 2.03
C ALA A 44 -7.34 -9.97 0.53
N THR A 45 -7.14 -8.94 -0.29
CA THR A 45 -7.09 -9.04 -1.76
C THR A 45 -5.89 -8.27 -2.29
N VAL A 46 -5.30 -8.73 -3.38
CA VAL A 46 -4.17 -8.02 -4.02
C VAL A 46 -4.71 -6.75 -4.69
N TRP A 47 -4.15 -5.60 -4.31
CA TRP A 47 -4.49 -4.29 -4.86
C TRP A 47 -3.39 -3.70 -5.75
N HIS A 48 -2.16 -4.19 -5.61
CA HIS A 48 -1.02 -3.85 -6.46
C HIS A 48 -0.01 -5.01 -6.44
N ASP A 49 0.72 -5.20 -7.53
CA ASP A 49 1.82 -6.14 -7.64
C ASP A 49 3.16 -5.40 -7.65
N PHE A 50 4.23 -6.02 -7.15
CA PHE A 50 5.59 -5.47 -7.28
C PHE A 50 5.77 -4.05 -6.70
N PHE A 51 5.49 -3.86 -5.41
CA PHE A 51 5.68 -2.57 -4.74
C PHE A 51 6.39 -2.72 -3.40
N ALA A 52 7.31 -1.80 -3.08
CA ALA A 52 8.15 -1.85 -1.89
C ALA A 52 8.92 -3.18 -1.76
N GLN A 53 9.71 -3.53 -2.78
CA GLN A 53 10.39 -4.81 -2.86
C GLN A 53 11.54 -4.93 -1.84
N ARG A 54 11.76 -6.13 -1.28
CA ARG A 54 12.95 -6.52 -0.50
C ARG A 54 13.21 -5.72 0.79
N HIS A 55 13.89 -4.59 0.63
CA HIS A 55 14.41 -3.75 1.72
C HIS A 55 13.92 -2.31 1.57
N GLU A 56 13.06 -2.06 0.59
CA GLU A 56 12.38 -0.78 0.44
C GLU A 56 11.44 -0.56 1.63
N THR A 57 11.25 0.71 1.97
CA THR A 57 10.44 1.10 3.13
C THR A 57 9.10 1.61 2.63
N PRO A 58 8.00 0.85 2.79
CA PRO A 58 6.68 1.34 2.43
C PRO A 58 6.17 2.35 3.47
N ALA A 59 5.35 3.27 3.00
CA ALA A 59 4.55 4.21 3.78
C ALA A 59 3.17 4.36 3.12
N VAL A 60 2.23 4.96 3.85
CA VAL A 60 0.87 5.22 3.37
C VAL A 60 0.40 6.62 3.77
N GLY A 61 -0.53 7.17 2.99
CA GLY A 61 -1.22 8.42 3.27
C GLY A 61 -1.80 9.05 2.01
N ASP A 62 -2.83 9.89 2.15
CA ASP A 62 -3.42 10.67 1.05
C ASP A 62 -2.43 11.72 0.54
N VAL A 63 -1.61 11.35 -0.46
CA VAL A 63 -0.56 12.23 -0.97
C VAL A 63 -1.06 13.12 -2.12
N ASN A 64 -2.23 12.84 -2.67
CA ASN A 64 -2.82 13.59 -3.78
C ASN A 64 -3.98 14.51 -3.35
N GLY A 65 -4.49 14.36 -2.12
CA GLY A 65 -5.58 15.13 -1.53
C GLY A 65 -6.98 14.73 -1.99
N ASP A 66 -7.17 13.49 -2.47
CA ASP A 66 -8.45 12.99 -2.97
C ASP A 66 -9.34 12.33 -1.91
N GLY A 67 -8.84 12.25 -0.67
CA GLY A 67 -9.54 11.66 0.46
C GLY A 67 -9.39 10.15 0.59
N LYS A 68 -8.45 9.53 -0.15
CA LYS A 68 -8.05 8.13 0.01
C LYS A 68 -6.56 8.06 0.28
N ASP A 69 -6.16 7.19 1.20
CA ASP A 69 -4.75 6.94 1.42
C ASP A 69 -4.12 6.22 0.22
N ASP A 70 -2.94 6.65 -0.17
CA ASP A 70 -2.13 6.06 -1.23
C ASP A 70 -1.00 5.21 -0.63
N ILE A 71 -0.30 4.45 -1.47
CA ILE A 71 0.93 3.75 -1.07
C ILE A 71 2.17 4.44 -1.64
N VAL A 72 3.20 4.52 -0.81
CA VAL A 72 4.47 5.20 -1.12
C VAL A 72 5.63 4.27 -0.76
N THR A 73 6.70 4.30 -1.53
CA THR A 73 7.96 3.68 -1.12
C THR A 73 9.18 4.49 -1.53
N PHE A 74 10.22 4.41 -0.72
CA PHE A 74 11.56 4.86 -1.09
C PHE A 74 12.33 3.67 -1.66
N THR A 75 12.81 3.80 -2.89
CA THR A 75 13.71 2.78 -3.44
C THR A 75 15.02 2.80 -2.68
N HIS A 76 15.57 1.61 -2.46
CA HIS A 76 16.86 1.43 -1.79
C HIS A 76 17.99 1.17 -2.79
N ASP A 77 17.92 1.89 -3.92
CA ASP A 77 18.98 1.97 -4.93
C ASP A 77 19.77 3.29 -4.81
N ALA A 78 20.71 3.53 -5.72
CA ALA A 78 21.56 4.72 -5.69
C ALA A 78 20.80 6.04 -5.98
N ASP A 79 19.65 5.96 -6.62
CA ASP A 79 18.84 7.13 -6.99
C ASP A 79 17.84 7.52 -5.88
N ALA A 80 17.53 6.60 -4.94
CA ALA A 80 16.66 6.82 -3.78
C ALA A 80 15.33 7.50 -4.15
N LYS A 81 14.64 6.97 -5.16
CA LYS A 81 13.41 7.56 -5.71
C LYS A 81 12.23 7.34 -4.79
N VAL A 82 11.28 8.27 -4.82
CA VAL A 82 9.95 8.11 -4.22
C VAL A 82 9.01 7.60 -5.30
N TYR A 83 8.48 6.40 -5.10
CA TYR A 83 7.38 5.88 -5.92
C TYR A 83 6.08 6.01 -5.16
N VAL A 84 5.04 6.42 -5.88
CA VAL A 84 3.66 6.54 -5.38
C VAL A 84 2.76 5.75 -6.30
N ALA A 85 1.88 4.93 -5.73
CA ALA A 85 0.74 4.35 -6.44
C ALA A 85 -0.55 4.83 -5.79
N LEU A 86 -1.36 5.53 -6.59
CA LEU A 86 -2.56 6.21 -6.11
C LEU A 86 -3.71 5.24 -5.86
N SER A 87 -4.47 5.43 -4.78
CA SER A 87 -5.67 4.63 -4.55
C SER A 87 -6.79 4.98 -5.52
N THR A 88 -7.45 3.94 -6.03
CA THR A 88 -8.69 4.07 -6.80
C THR A 88 -9.93 3.85 -5.93
N GLY A 89 -9.75 3.37 -4.70
CA GLY A 89 -10.81 2.92 -3.80
C GLY A 89 -11.14 1.43 -3.91
N SER A 90 -10.53 0.72 -4.85
CA SER A 90 -10.68 -0.74 -5.02
C SER A 90 -9.40 -1.42 -5.50
N GLY A 91 -8.26 -0.74 -5.37
CA GLY A 91 -6.97 -1.09 -5.95
C GLY A 91 -6.06 0.14 -6.01
N PHE A 92 -4.76 -0.07 -6.24
CA PHE A 92 -3.84 1.03 -6.52
C PHE A 92 -3.56 1.12 -8.03
N GLY A 93 -3.48 2.34 -8.55
CA GLY A 93 -3.09 2.61 -9.92
C GLY A 93 -1.59 2.34 -10.15
N PRO A 94 -1.08 2.56 -11.37
CA PRO A 94 0.33 2.36 -11.67
C PRO A 94 1.23 3.20 -10.77
N ALA A 95 2.31 2.59 -10.27
CA ALA A 95 3.34 3.31 -9.55
C ALA A 95 4.09 4.31 -10.46
N ALA A 96 4.31 5.52 -9.97
CA ALA A 96 5.04 6.57 -10.67
C ALA A 96 6.06 7.24 -9.73
N VAL A 97 7.16 7.73 -10.31
CA VAL A 97 8.13 8.55 -9.58
C VAL A 97 7.56 9.95 -9.37
N TRP A 98 7.55 10.42 -8.13
CA TRP A 98 7.06 11.73 -7.73
C TRP A 98 8.18 12.61 -7.19
#